data_AF-A0A1G8SZQ0-F1
#
_entry.id   AF-A0A1G8SZQ0-F1
#
_cell.length_a   1.000
_cell.length_b   1.000
_cell.length_c   1.000
_cell.angle_alpha   90.00
_cell.angle_beta   90.00
_cell.angle_gamma   90.00
#
_symmetry.space_group_name_H-M   'P 1'
#
loop_
_entity.id
_entity.type
_entity.pdbx_description
1 polymer ?
#
loop_
_entity_poly.entity_id
_entity_poly.type
_entity_poly.pdbx_seq_one_letter_code
_entity_poly.pdbx_strand_id
1 'polypeptide(L)'
;MIASERFERAAVLGVAVAEEARRLLRFHLGDGEAGADGTVLVDVPYPDAAVMTALLDVAADCFGERGGSVEETRQAALETLLQLAGFDDESQLNSGGPGYDGRRT
;
A
#
# COMPACT_ATOMS: atom_id res chain seq x y z
N MET A 1 -19.34 4.97 19.89
CA MET A 1 -19.07 3.63 19.32
C MET A 1 -19.00 3.66 17.79
N ILE A 2 -19.91 4.37 17.09
CA ILE A 2 -19.99 4.41 15.61
C ILE A 2 -18.77 5.06 14.92
N ALA A 3 -17.97 5.89 15.60
CA ALA A 3 -16.77 6.49 15.00
C ALA A 3 -15.60 5.49 14.90
N SER A 4 -15.32 4.71 15.96
CA SER A 4 -14.22 3.73 16.00
C SER A 4 -14.36 2.67 14.90
N GLU A 5 -15.54 2.06 14.80
CA GLU A 5 -15.82 1.03 13.80
C GLU A 5 -15.70 1.55 12.36
N ARG A 6 -16.02 2.83 12.12
CA ARG A 6 -15.84 3.45 10.81
C ARG A 6 -14.37 3.66 10.48
N PHE A 7 -13.57 4.11 11.44
CA PHE A 7 -12.14 4.29 11.26
C PHE A 7 -11.43 2.94 11.07
N GLU A 8 -11.82 1.91 11.83
CA GLU A 8 -11.29 0.55 11.68
C GLU A 8 -11.57 -0.01 10.27
N ARG A 9 -12.80 0.11 9.78
CA ARG A 9 -13.14 -0.31 8.40
C ARG A 9 -12.38 0.46 7.34
N ALA A 10 -12.19 1.77 7.53
CA ALA A 10 -11.41 2.59 6.60
C ALA A 10 -9.94 2.19 6.58
N ALA A 11 -9.35 1.87 7.74
CA ALA A 11 -7.98 1.39 7.83
C ALA A 11 -7.80 0.04 7.13
N VAL A 12 -8.70 -0.93 7.36
CA VAL A 12 -8.68 -2.23 6.67
C VAL A 12 -8.83 -2.05 5.16
N LEU A 13 -9.71 -1.17 4.71
CA LEU A 13 -9.85 -0.85 3.28
C LEU A 13 -8.57 -0.23 2.71
N GLY A 14 -7.92 0.67 3.45
CA GLY A 14 -6.65 1.28 3.06
C GLY A 14 -5.55 0.24 2.84
N VAL A 15 -5.43 -0.74 3.74
CA VAL A 15 -4.48 -1.86 3.59
C VAL A 15 -4.83 -2.72 2.38
N ALA A 16 -6.10 -3.06 2.18
CA ALA A 16 -6.53 -3.86 1.03
C ALA A 16 -6.24 -3.17 -0.32
N VAL A 17 -6.45 -1.86 -0.39
CA VAL A 17 -6.13 -1.05 -1.58
C VAL A 17 -4.62 -0.97 -1.81
N ALA A 18 -3.83 -0.80 -0.73
CA ALA A 18 -2.37 -0.81 -0.81
C ALA A 18 -1.82 -2.14 -1.34
N GLU A 19 -2.35 -3.28 -0.86
CA GLU A 19 -1.96 -4.60 -1.34
C GLU A 19 -2.36 -4.84 -2.81
N GLU A 20 -3.53 -4.37 -3.24
CA GLU A 20 -3.93 -4.49 -4.65
C GLU A 20 -3.06 -3.61 -5.56
N ALA A 21 -2.69 -2.40 -5.12
CA ALA A 21 -1.74 -1.54 -5.83
C ALA A 21 -0.37 -2.24 -5.97
N ARG A 22 0.14 -2.84 -4.89
CA ARG A 22 1.36 -3.66 -4.91
C ARG A 22 1.23 -4.85 -5.85
N ARG A 23 0.07 -5.52 -5.89
CA ARG A 23 -0.19 -6.66 -6.79
C ARG A 23 -0.19 -6.22 -8.25
N LEU A 24 -0.82 -5.10 -8.57
CA LEU A 24 -0.85 -4.54 -9.92
C LEU A 24 0.56 -4.13 -10.38
N LEU A 25 1.33 -3.47 -9.52
CA LEU A 25 2.73 -3.14 -9.82
C LEU A 25 3.58 -4.39 -10.04
N ARG A 26 3.41 -5.44 -9.21
CA ARG A 26 4.07 -6.74 -9.40
C ARG A 26 3.66 -7.42 -10.69
N PHE A 27 2.41 -7.26 -11.14
CA PHE A 27 1.95 -7.82 -12.41
C PHE A 27 2.66 -7.19 -13.61
N HIS A 28 2.92 -5.89 -13.55
CA HIS A 28 3.66 -5.14 -14.59
C HIS A 28 5.17 -5.14 -14.39
N LEU A 29 5.66 -5.75 -13.30
CA LEU A 29 7.07 -5.98 -13.07
C LEU A 29 7.55 -7.06 -14.05
N GLY A 30 8.02 -6.63 -15.23
CA GLY A 30 8.71 -7.49 -16.19
C GLY A 30 10.13 -7.84 -15.72
N ASP A 31 10.92 -8.47 -16.60
CA ASP A 31 12.37 -8.71 -16.40
C ASP A 31 13.20 -7.40 -16.49
N GLY A 32 12.65 -6.27 -16.07
CA GLY A 32 13.31 -4.97 -16.14
C GLY A 32 14.58 -4.96 -15.32
N GLU A 33 15.69 -4.55 -15.94
CA GLU A 33 16.95 -4.40 -15.21
C GLU A 33 16.83 -3.26 -14.20
N ALA A 34 17.18 -3.55 -12.94
CA ALA A 34 17.36 -2.51 -11.95
C ALA A 34 18.44 -1.54 -12.45
N GLY A 35 18.17 -0.24 -12.39
CA GLY A 35 19.16 0.79 -12.66
C GLY A 35 20.35 0.67 -11.71
N ALA A 36 21.46 1.33 -12.06
CA ALA A 36 22.70 1.28 -11.27
C ALA A 36 22.52 1.72 -9.80
N ASP A 37 21.49 2.51 -9.52
CA ASP A 37 21.14 3.01 -8.19
C ASP A 37 20.11 2.12 -7.47
N GLY A 38 19.81 0.93 -8.01
CA GLY A 38 18.81 0.00 -7.46
C GLY A 38 17.36 0.39 -7.75
N THR A 39 17.12 1.48 -8.49
CA THR A 39 15.78 1.88 -8.92
C THR A 39 15.25 0.93 -9.98
N VAL A 40 14.06 0.38 -9.77
CA VAL A 40 13.37 -0.44 -10.77
C VAL A 40 12.35 0.43 -11.50
N LEU A 41 12.45 0.47 -12.82
CA LEU A 41 11.44 1.11 -13.66
C LEU A 41 10.32 0.10 -13.94
N VAL A 42 9.09 0.48 -13.59
CA VAL A 42 7.89 -0.30 -13.85
C VAL A 42 7.05 0.44 -14.87
N ASP A 43 6.94 -0.13 -16.06
CA ASP A 43 6.12 0.42 -17.13
C ASP A 43 4.70 -0.12 -17.00
N VAL A 44 3.76 0.75 -16.62
CA VAL A 44 2.35 0.37 -16.43
C VAL A 44 1.56 0.86 -17.66
N PRO A 45 0.94 -0.03 -18.46
CA PRO A 45 0.15 0.37 -19.61
C PRO A 45 -1.24 0.89 -19.21
N TYR A 46 -1.90 1.61 -20.12
CA TYR A 46 -3.32 1.92 -19.99
C TYR A 46 -4.16 0.62 -20.06
N PRO A 47 -5.20 0.43 -19.22
CA PRO A 47 -5.82 1.43 -18.34
C PRO A 47 -5.21 1.54 -16.93
N ASP A 48 -4.35 0.60 -16.56
CA ASP A 48 -3.86 0.44 -15.19
C ASP A 48 -3.06 1.66 -14.70
N ALA A 49 -2.33 2.33 -15.60
CA ALA A 49 -1.63 3.57 -15.28
C ALA A 49 -2.57 4.70 -14.83
N ALA A 50 -3.77 4.79 -15.41
CA ALA A 50 -4.74 5.81 -15.03
C ALA A 50 -5.30 5.54 -13.62
N VAL A 51 -5.52 4.26 -13.29
CA VAL A 51 -5.97 3.83 -11.96
C VAL A 51 -4.89 4.13 -10.92
N MET A 52 -3.63 3.75 -11.21
CA MET A 52 -2.50 4.01 -10.32
C MET A 52 -2.27 5.52 -10.10
N THR A 53 -2.36 6.32 -11.15
CA THR A 53 -2.22 7.78 -11.04
C THR A 53 -3.29 8.37 -10.13
N ALA A 54 -4.56 8.00 -10.35
CA ALA A 54 -5.67 8.48 -9.52
C ALA A 54 -5.54 8.04 -8.06
N LEU A 55 -5.07 6.80 -7.82
CA LEU A 55 -4.81 6.29 -6.48
C LEU A 55 -3.72 7.10 -5.78
N LEU A 56 -2.60 7.35 -6.46
CA LEU A 56 -1.45 8.08 -5.90
C LEU A 56 -1.78 9.54 -5.61
N ASP A 57 -2.59 10.18 -6.46
CA ASP A 57 -3.07 11.54 -6.22
C ASP A 57 -3.92 11.60 -4.94
N VAL A 58 -4.86 10.66 -4.77
CA VAL A 58 -5.68 10.59 -3.55
C VAL A 58 -4.83 10.23 -2.33
N ALA A 59 -3.88 9.31 -2.46
CA ALA A 59 -3.00 8.90 -1.37
C ALA A 59 -2.10 10.07 -0.93
N ALA A 60 -1.56 10.85 -1.86
CA ALA A 60 -0.78 12.04 -1.56
C ALA A 60 -1.60 13.05 -0.75
N ASP A 61 -2.85 13.31 -1.14
CA ASP A 61 -3.76 14.17 -0.40
C ASP A 61 -4.07 13.62 1.01
N CYS A 62 -4.27 12.30 1.14
CA CYS A 62 -4.57 11.65 2.41
C CYS A 62 -3.39 11.69 3.39
N PHE A 63 -2.18 11.42 2.90
CA PHE A 63 -0.96 11.36 3.72
C PHE A 63 -0.30 12.74 3.89
N GLY A 64 -0.69 13.73 3.09
CA GLY A 64 -0.10 15.06 3.11
C GLY A 64 1.29 15.11 2.49
N GLU A 65 1.60 14.18 1.59
CA GLU A 65 2.90 14.08 0.91
C GLU A 65 3.12 15.28 -0.02
N ARG A 66 4.36 15.77 -0.08
CA ARG A 66 4.73 16.91 -0.93
C ARG A 66 6.14 16.75 -1.48
N GLY A 67 6.27 16.72 -2.79
CA GLY A 67 7.52 16.82 -3.53
C GLY A 67 7.74 18.20 -4.16
N GLY A 68 8.89 18.40 -4.77
CA GLY A 68 9.18 19.54 -5.65
C GLY A 68 8.46 19.48 -7.00
N SER A 69 7.87 18.33 -7.33
CA SER A 69 7.01 18.11 -8.50
C SER A 69 5.83 17.18 -8.20
N VAL A 70 4.90 17.05 -9.16
CA VAL A 70 3.76 16.13 -9.07
C VAL A 70 4.25 14.68 -9.03
N GLU A 71 5.20 14.32 -9.88
CA GLU A 71 5.81 12.98 -9.92
C GLU A 71 6.53 12.65 -8.61
N GLU A 72 7.28 13.59 -8.02
CA GLU A 72 7.92 13.38 -6.72
C GLU A 72 6.89 13.19 -5.60
N THR A 73 5.77 13.93 -5.64
CA THR A 73 4.68 13.79 -4.68
C THR A 73 4.02 12.41 -4.79
N ARG A 74 3.76 11.94 -6.01
CA ARG A 74 3.22 10.60 -6.28
C ARG A 74 4.19 9.51 -5.85
N GLN A 75 5.49 9.71 -6.05
CA GLN A 75 6.51 8.75 -5.62
C GLN A 75 6.55 8.62 -4.10
N ALA A 76 6.46 9.73 -3.36
CA ALA A 76 6.36 9.71 -1.90
C ALA A 76 5.09 8.98 -1.43
N ALA A 77 3.94 9.26 -2.07
CA ALA A 77 2.69 8.57 -1.77
C ALA A 77 2.77 7.06 -2.08
N LEU A 78 3.46 6.67 -3.16
CA LEU A 78 3.68 5.27 -3.52
C LEU A 78 4.51 4.55 -2.46
N GLU A 79 5.59 5.18 -1.96
CA GLU A 79 6.41 4.61 -0.90
C GLU A 79 5.57 4.31 0.35
N THR A 80 4.79 5.29 0.81
CA THR A 80 3.88 5.13 1.95
C THR A 80 2.84 4.04 1.70
N LEU A 81 2.24 3.97 0.51
CA LEU A 81 1.31 2.87 0.15
C LEU A 81 1.99 1.50 0.17
N LEU A 82 3.21 1.37 -0.35
CA LEU A 82 3.92 0.08 -0.35
C LEU A 82 4.32 -0.35 1.06
N GLN A 83 4.66 0.61 1.94
CA GLN A 83 4.84 0.33 3.37
C GLN A 83 3.54 -0.18 4.00
N LEU A 84 2.38 0.42 3.68
CA LEU A 84 1.07 -0.04 4.13
C LEU A 84 0.69 -1.42 3.58
N ALA A 85 1.12 -1.77 2.36
CA ALA A 85 0.91 -3.11 1.81
C ALA A 85 1.75 -4.14 2.60
N GLY A 86 3.03 -3.81 2.86
CA GLY A 86 3.93 -4.60 3.70
C GLY A 86 3.54 -4.69 5.18
N PHE A 87 2.54 -3.94 5.66
CA PHE A 87 2.06 -4.06 7.04
C PHE A 87 1.60 -5.50 7.33
N ASP A 88 1.10 -6.29 6.39
CA ASP A 88 0.63 -7.65 6.70
C ASP A 88 1.76 -8.61 7.17
N ASP A 89 3.01 -8.35 6.79
CA ASP A 89 4.18 -9.16 7.17
C ASP A 89 4.78 -8.77 8.55
N GLU A 90 4.57 -7.54 9.02
CA GLU A 90 5.12 -7.02 10.29
C GLU A 90 4.06 -6.51 11.31
N SER A 91 2.78 -6.52 10.97
CA SER A 91 1.73 -5.87 11.77
C SER A 91 1.26 -6.71 12.96
N GLN A 92 1.34 -6.09 14.13
CA GLN A 92 0.75 -6.58 15.39
C GLN A 92 -0.79 -6.59 15.39
N LEU A 93 -1.46 -6.13 14.32
CA LEU A 93 -2.92 -6.18 14.19
C LEU A 93 -3.45 -7.61 13.95
N ASN A 94 -2.60 -8.53 13.45
CA ASN A 94 -2.91 -9.97 13.37
C ASN A 94 -2.66 -10.71 14.70
N SER A 95 -2.10 -10.05 15.72
CA SER A 95 -1.84 -10.63 17.04
C SER A 95 -3.08 -10.68 17.96
N GLY A 96 -4.24 -10.26 17.45
CA GLY A 96 -5.46 -10.02 18.23
C GLY A 96 -6.55 -11.07 18.09
N GLY A 97 -6.39 -12.24 18.73
CA GLY A 97 -7.52 -12.95 19.37
C GLY A 97 -7.60 -14.48 19.19
N PRO A 98 -8.39 -15.19 20.03
CA PRO A 98 -8.53 -15.13 21.48
C PRO A 98 -7.80 -16.32 22.14
N GLY A 99 -7.61 -16.26 23.47
CA GLY A 99 -7.01 -17.35 24.24
C GLY A 99 -7.67 -18.70 23.98
N TYR A 100 -6.86 -19.67 23.52
CA TYR A 100 -7.21 -21.08 23.58
C TYR A 100 -6.70 -21.63 24.93
N ASP A 101 -7.60 -21.68 25.92
CA ASP A 101 -7.43 -22.49 27.13
C ASP A 101 -7.52 -23.96 26.74
N GLY A 102 -6.35 -24.57 26.50
CA GLY A 102 -6.17 -25.99 26.29
C GLY A 102 -5.60 -26.68 27.52
N ARG A 103 -6.42 -26.86 28.56
CA ARG A 103 -6.19 -27.84 29.64
C ARG A 103 -5.76 -29.22 29.12
N ARG A 104 -4.95 -29.88 29.96
CA ARG A 104 -4.66 -31.35 30.07
C ARG A 104 -3.81 -31.90 28.90
N THR A 105 -2.74 -32.66 29.14
CA THR A 105 -2.30 -33.52 30.26
C THR A 105 -0.78 -33.54 30.33
#